data_AF-A0A0F2TEQ5-F1
#
_entry.id   AF-A0A0F2TEQ5-F1
#
_cell.length_a   1.000
_cell.length_b   1.000
_cell.length_c   1.000
_cell.angle_alpha   90.00
_cell.angle_beta   90.00
_cell.angle_gamma   90.00
#
_symmetry.space_group_name_H-M   'P 1'
#
loop_
_entity.id
_entity.type
_entity.pdbx_description
1 polymer ?
#
loop_
_entity_poly.entity_id
_entity_poly.type
_entity_poly.pdbx_seq_one_letter_code
_entity_poly.pdbx_strand_id
1 'polypeptide(L)'
;MAEGREPALVPGVVGALMRLAQGVAGGPGRAVAEVVRARLRATPEGARAVDAVAASPGDERARAELTAAVTELLATDEAFAQYVRSTELGRPADPPTVHLRLDPAVTGARALAARRGNVAIVAALALVLVTALVALGVHLGSRPLLKPDGPHVAHGGQALREPAGARKVLPDVGALPPGGWQVESGPDTGTSGAGDAPCLLTGLPATLCSAPLTYATVTFRASPAQHVQFTVLTFDSAEIAGRAFTGTLDLLGSAPAATPVPLPPIGDQSAARANGPGGVAALVRVGGTLLYVRDSGPGASAAAPALPVFARLLAERARLALDGADSSDGATPA
;
A
#
# COMPACT_ATOMS: atom_id res chain seq x y z
N MET A 1 5.39 39.31 -20.10
CA MET A 1 6.63 38.60 -19.73
C MET A 1 6.47 38.15 -18.29
N ALA A 2 6.02 36.91 -18.08
CA ALA A 2 5.89 36.32 -16.75
C ALA A 2 7.14 35.48 -16.53
N GLU A 3 8.05 35.93 -15.67
CA GLU A 3 9.20 35.15 -15.23
C GLU A 3 8.69 33.82 -14.65
N GLY A 4 9.13 32.73 -15.27
CA GLY A 4 8.86 31.36 -14.85
C GLY A 4 9.43 31.13 -13.46
N ARG A 5 8.56 31.25 -12.46
CA ARG A 5 8.87 30.85 -11.09
C ARG A 5 8.77 29.33 -11.02
N GLU A 6 9.82 28.65 -11.49
CA GLU A 6 9.98 27.22 -11.19
C GLU A 6 9.87 27.05 -9.68
N PRO A 7 8.94 26.22 -9.18
CA PRO A 7 8.77 26.02 -7.75
C PRO A 7 10.06 25.46 -7.19
N ALA A 8 10.57 26.07 -6.11
CA ALA A 8 11.82 25.70 -5.47
C ALA A 8 11.69 24.33 -4.76
N LEU A 9 11.77 23.27 -5.56
CA LEU A 9 11.61 21.86 -5.18
C LEU A 9 12.60 21.46 -4.09
N VAL A 10 13.86 21.90 -4.22
CA VAL A 10 14.95 21.59 -3.29
C VAL A 10 14.64 22.11 -1.87
N PRO A 11 14.30 23.40 -1.65
CA PRO A 11 13.85 23.87 -0.33
C PRO A 11 12.68 23.09 0.27
N GLY A 12 11.69 22.71 -0.54
CA GLY A 12 10.52 21.94 -0.07
C GLY A 12 10.91 20.54 0.44
N VAL A 13 11.74 19.84 -0.32
CA VAL A 13 12.26 18.50 0.03
C VAL A 13 13.15 18.57 1.28
N VAL A 14 14.08 19.52 1.33
CA VAL A 14 14.96 19.72 2.50
C VAL A 14 14.13 20.03 3.74
N GLY A 15 13.14 20.93 3.64
CA GLY A 15 12.24 21.24 4.76
C GLY A 15 11.44 20.03 5.26
N ALA A 16 11.02 19.14 4.37
CA ALA A 16 10.33 17.91 4.74
C ALA A 16 11.26 16.90 5.44
N LEU A 17 12.51 16.77 4.98
CA LEU A 17 13.54 15.92 5.61
C LEU A 17 13.95 16.44 6.99
N MET A 18 14.06 17.76 7.17
CA MET A 18 14.36 18.37 8.47
C MET A 18 13.24 18.10 9.50
N ARG A 19 11.97 18.26 9.10
CA ARG A 19 10.82 17.94 9.96
C ARG A 19 10.80 16.45 10.36
N LEU A 20 11.17 15.57 9.42
CA LEU A 20 11.31 14.15 9.69
C LEU A 20 12.42 13.87 10.73
N ALA A 21 13.58 14.51 10.59
CA ALA A 21 14.71 14.37 11.53
C ALA A 21 14.38 14.91 12.94
N GLN A 22 13.56 15.95 13.02
CA GLN A 22 13.08 16.52 14.28
C GLN A 22 11.97 15.68 14.96
N GLY A 23 11.55 14.56 14.35
CA GLY A 23 10.50 13.70 14.89
C GLY A 23 9.10 14.31 14.87
N VAL A 24 8.87 15.34 14.05
CA VAL A 24 7.55 15.98 13.94
C VAL A 24 6.58 15.00 13.27
N ALA A 25 5.60 14.52 14.03
CA ALA A 25 4.61 13.56 13.55
C ALA A 25 3.52 14.26 12.72
N GLY A 26 3.28 13.74 11.52
CA GLY A 26 2.22 14.23 10.61
C GLY A 26 2.61 15.50 9.86
N GLY A 27 2.63 15.41 8.53
CA GLY A 27 2.82 16.58 7.67
C GLY A 27 2.72 16.21 6.19
N PRO A 28 2.24 17.14 5.34
CA PRO A 28 2.25 16.95 3.90
C PRO A 28 3.68 16.72 3.42
N GLY A 29 3.86 15.69 2.60
CA GLY A 29 5.16 15.31 2.04
C GLY A 29 6.00 14.34 2.89
N ARG A 30 5.53 13.81 4.03
CA ARG A 30 6.29 12.82 4.82
C ARG A 30 6.66 11.58 4.02
N ALA A 31 5.71 11.00 3.30
CA ALA A 31 5.95 9.81 2.49
C ALA A 31 7.02 10.08 1.41
N VAL A 32 6.99 11.26 0.79
CA VAL A 32 7.96 11.66 -0.22
C VAL A 32 9.32 11.93 0.41
N ALA A 33 9.38 12.56 1.60
CA ALA A 33 10.61 12.75 2.34
C ALA A 33 11.27 11.41 2.72
N GLU A 34 10.50 10.39 3.11
CA GLU A 34 11.03 9.04 3.38
C GLU A 34 11.59 8.38 2.11
N VAL A 35 10.94 8.55 0.96
CA VAL A 35 11.46 8.05 -0.33
C VAL A 35 12.75 8.78 -0.71
N VAL A 36 12.80 10.11 -0.59
CA VAL A 36 14.04 10.88 -0.85
C VAL A 36 15.13 10.47 0.13
N ARG A 37 14.82 10.29 1.41
CA ARG A 37 15.77 9.82 2.43
C ARG A 37 16.34 8.44 2.07
N ALA A 38 15.49 7.52 1.63
CA ALA A 38 15.91 6.19 1.20
C ALA A 38 16.85 6.26 -0.01
N ARG A 39 16.56 7.14 -0.99
CA ARG A 39 17.43 7.37 -2.15
C ARG A 39 18.76 8.01 -1.78
N LEU A 40 18.76 9.03 -0.92
CA LEU A 40 19.99 9.65 -0.41
C LEU A 40 20.87 8.61 0.29
N ARG A 41 20.28 7.73 1.10
CA ARG A 41 20.99 6.65 1.79
C ARG A 41 21.59 5.58 0.86
N ALA A 42 21.19 5.53 -0.40
CA ALA A 42 21.82 4.64 -1.38
C ALA A 42 23.18 5.16 -1.88
N THR A 43 23.54 6.41 -1.55
CA THR A 43 24.84 7.02 -1.88
C THR A 43 25.64 7.30 -0.60
N PRO A 44 26.98 7.14 -0.59
CA PRO A 44 27.81 7.46 0.57
C PRO A 44 27.70 8.93 1.01
N GLU A 45 27.61 9.86 0.07
CA GLU A 45 27.47 11.30 0.30
C GLU A 45 26.11 11.62 0.92
N GLY A 46 25.03 11.11 0.34
CA GLY A 46 23.67 11.34 0.83
C GLY A 46 23.41 10.69 2.19
N ALA A 47 23.98 9.51 2.45
CA ALA A 47 23.88 8.87 3.78
C ALA A 47 24.53 9.74 4.87
N ARG A 48 25.75 10.25 4.62
CA ARG A 48 26.44 11.16 5.54
C ARG A 48 25.64 12.42 5.83
N ALA A 49 25.07 13.04 4.79
CA ALA A 49 24.25 14.24 4.96
C ALA A 49 22.96 14.00 5.75
N VAL A 50 22.27 12.87 5.52
CA VAL A 50 21.09 12.46 6.27
C VAL A 50 21.42 12.20 7.74
N ASP A 51 22.54 11.52 8.01
CA ASP A 51 22.94 11.19 9.38
C ASP A 51 23.42 12.42 10.15
N ALA A 52 24.10 13.38 9.50
CA ALA A 52 24.47 14.67 10.09
C ALA A 52 23.24 15.47 10.53
N VAL A 53 22.21 15.55 9.68
CA VAL A 53 20.95 16.23 10.01
C VAL A 53 20.17 15.48 11.10
N ALA A 54 20.19 14.15 11.12
CA ALA A 54 19.56 13.37 12.17
C ALA A 54 20.26 13.56 13.54
N ALA A 55 21.58 13.67 13.54
CA ALA A 55 22.38 13.89 14.75
C ALA A 55 22.24 15.33 15.28
N SER A 56 22.07 16.32 14.40
CA SER A 56 21.97 17.74 14.78
C SER A 56 21.03 18.52 13.85
N PRO A 57 19.70 18.44 14.04
CA PRO A 57 18.71 19.08 13.17
C PRO A 57 18.71 20.63 13.20
N GLY A 58 19.55 21.25 14.02
CA GLY A 58 19.73 22.71 14.06
C GLY A 58 21.06 23.18 13.47
N ASP A 59 21.90 22.27 12.96
CA ASP A 59 23.20 22.62 12.37
C ASP A 59 23.03 23.12 10.92
N GLU A 60 23.37 24.39 10.69
CA GLU A 60 23.34 25.02 9.37
C GLU A 60 24.28 24.34 8.38
N ARG A 61 25.41 23.78 8.84
CA ARG A 61 26.33 23.03 7.98
C ARG A 61 25.71 21.72 7.52
N ALA A 62 25.11 20.95 8.43
CA ALA A 62 24.41 19.71 8.09
C ALA A 62 23.26 19.98 7.10
N ARG A 63 22.54 21.10 7.29
CA ARG A 63 21.50 21.55 6.35
C ARG A 63 22.04 21.89 4.96
N ALA A 64 23.18 22.58 4.88
CA ALA A 64 23.82 22.90 3.61
C ALA A 64 24.30 21.63 2.88
N GLU A 65 24.91 20.69 3.60
CA GLU A 65 25.33 19.40 3.06
C GLU A 65 24.14 18.57 2.54
N LEU A 66 23.02 18.55 3.28
CA LEU A 66 21.77 17.92 2.82
C LEU A 66 21.20 18.59 1.57
N THR A 67 21.26 19.92 1.51
CA THR A 67 20.78 20.69 0.34
C THR A 67 21.59 20.35 -0.91
N ALA A 68 22.92 20.26 -0.78
CA ALA A 68 23.80 19.85 -1.87
C ALA A 68 23.48 18.43 -2.36
N ALA A 69 23.35 17.48 -1.43
CA ALA A 69 23.04 16.08 -1.77
C ALA A 69 21.66 15.92 -2.44
N VAL A 70 20.63 16.66 -1.98
CA VAL A 70 19.30 16.67 -2.64
C VAL A 70 19.39 17.29 -4.03
N THR A 71 20.15 18.37 -4.21
CA THR A 71 20.34 19.02 -5.51
C THR A 71 21.00 18.08 -6.50
N GLU A 72 22.08 17.40 -6.09
CA GLU A 72 22.79 16.42 -6.91
C GLU A 72 21.90 15.21 -7.26
N LEU A 73 21.14 14.68 -6.30
CA LEU A 73 20.21 13.58 -6.53
C LEU A 73 19.17 13.92 -7.60
N LEU A 74 18.56 15.12 -7.51
CA LEU A 74 17.53 15.57 -8.44
C LEU A 74 18.10 15.94 -9.81
N ALA A 75 19.36 16.39 -9.88
CA ALA A 75 20.04 16.65 -11.15
C ALA A 75 20.47 15.36 -11.86
N THR A 76 20.80 14.31 -11.11
CA THR A 76 21.27 13.03 -11.65
C THR A 76 20.13 12.13 -12.12
N ASP A 77 18.97 12.17 -11.45
CA ASP A 77 17.79 11.33 -11.76
C ASP A 77 16.58 12.22 -12.11
N GLU A 78 16.48 12.60 -13.39
CA GLU A 78 15.42 13.48 -13.90
C GLU A 78 14.02 12.84 -13.76
N ALA A 79 13.91 11.52 -13.92
CA ALA A 79 12.64 10.81 -13.72
C ALA A 79 12.19 10.88 -12.26
N PHE A 80 13.13 10.75 -11.32
CA PHE A 80 12.86 10.95 -9.91
C PHE A 80 12.51 12.41 -9.60
N ALA A 81 13.18 13.38 -10.20
CA ALA A 81 12.83 14.78 -10.05
C ALA A 81 11.40 15.08 -10.53
N GLN A 82 10.97 14.51 -11.66
CA GLN A 82 9.58 14.60 -12.14
C GLN A 82 8.59 13.96 -11.16
N TYR A 83 8.93 12.80 -10.59
CA TYR A 83 8.12 12.17 -9.55
C TYR A 83 7.96 13.08 -8.33
N VAL A 84 9.04 13.66 -7.80
CA VAL A 84 8.97 14.58 -6.65
C VAL A 84 8.14 15.82 -6.99
N ARG A 85 8.27 16.39 -8.20
CA ARG A 85 7.45 17.52 -8.66
C ARG A 85 5.95 17.20 -8.73
N SER A 86 5.59 15.97 -9.09
CA SER A 86 4.19 15.53 -9.15
C SER A 86 3.53 15.37 -7.77
N THR A 87 4.32 15.41 -6.70
CA THR A 87 3.82 15.27 -5.33
C THR A 87 3.48 16.62 -4.70
N GLU A 88 2.80 16.62 -3.54
CA GLU A 88 2.44 17.85 -2.82
C GLU A 88 3.64 18.73 -2.42
N LEU A 89 4.88 18.23 -2.50
CA LEU A 89 6.10 19.02 -2.29
C LEU A 89 6.43 19.95 -3.48
N GLY A 90 5.83 19.75 -4.66
CA GLY A 90 6.01 20.58 -5.85
C GLY A 90 5.08 21.78 -5.95
N ARG A 91 4.07 21.90 -5.07
CA ARG A 91 3.18 23.07 -5.03
C ARG A 91 3.81 24.19 -4.18
N PRO A 92 3.66 25.47 -4.58
CA PRO A 92 4.06 26.59 -3.74
C PRO A 92 3.42 26.44 -2.35
N ALA A 93 4.22 26.61 -1.29
CA ALA A 93 3.67 26.76 0.04
C ALA A 93 2.80 28.03 0.05
N ASP A 94 1.48 27.87 0.14
CA ASP A 94 0.58 29.00 0.38
C ASP A 94 1.02 29.74 1.66
N PRO A 95 0.84 31.08 1.71
CA PRO A 95 1.29 31.89 2.83
C PRO A 95 0.64 31.43 4.15
N PRO A 96 1.35 31.54 5.29
CA PRO A 96 0.94 30.89 6.52
C PRO A 96 -0.33 31.53 7.10
N THR A 97 -1.44 30.79 7.08
CA THR A 97 -2.61 31.08 7.90
C THR A 97 -2.29 30.75 9.36
N VAL A 98 -2.02 31.81 10.12
CA VAL A 98 -2.23 32.02 11.56
C VAL A 98 -2.27 30.76 12.44
N HIS A 99 -1.22 30.59 13.24
CA HIS A 99 -1.17 29.63 14.36
C HIS A 99 -2.21 29.98 15.44
N LEU A 100 -3.15 29.06 15.69
CA LEU A 100 -3.91 29.04 16.94
C LEU A 100 -3.05 28.40 18.04
N ARG A 101 -2.68 29.22 19.01
CA ARG A 101 -2.10 28.82 20.31
C ARG A 101 -3.09 27.90 21.04
N LEU A 102 -2.65 26.70 21.39
CA LEU A 102 -3.25 25.90 22.46
C LEU A 102 -2.26 25.94 23.63
N ASP A 103 -2.70 26.49 24.76
CA ASP A 103 -1.97 26.56 26.03
C ASP A 103 -1.63 25.16 26.56
N PRO A 104 -0.38 24.89 27.00
CA PRO A 104 -0.06 23.71 27.78
C PRO A 104 -0.25 24.01 29.27
N ALA A 105 -1.47 23.82 29.76
CA ALA A 105 -1.76 23.84 31.19
C ALA A 105 -2.23 22.47 31.68
N VAL A 106 -1.38 21.43 31.58
CA VAL A 106 -1.44 20.25 32.46
C VAL A 106 -0.02 19.70 32.67
N THR A 107 0.76 20.41 33.47
CA THR A 107 2.02 19.91 34.05
C THR A 107 1.66 19.15 35.32
N GLY A 108 1.74 17.82 35.31
CA GLY A 108 1.46 17.03 36.49
C GLY A 108 1.88 15.57 36.37
N ALA A 109 3.19 15.29 36.52
CA ALA A 109 3.73 14.11 37.21
C ALA A 109 5.25 14.01 37.02
N ARG A 110 6.00 14.83 37.77
CA ARG A 110 7.34 14.43 38.22
C ARG A 110 7.20 13.98 39.67
N ALA A 111 7.28 12.68 39.91
CA ALA A 111 7.84 12.10 41.12
C ALA A 111 7.81 10.57 41.00
N LEU A 112 8.99 9.95 40.87
CA LEU A 112 9.41 8.77 41.64
C LEU A 112 10.79 8.32 41.14
N ALA A 113 11.81 9.08 41.55
CA ALA A 113 13.16 8.56 41.69
C ALA A 113 13.48 8.53 43.18
N ALA A 114 13.27 7.38 43.83
CA ALA A 114 14.00 6.94 45.02
C ALA A 114 13.40 5.62 45.55
N ARG A 115 14.01 4.49 45.20
CA ARG A 115 14.41 3.45 46.17
C ARG A 115 15.26 2.40 45.47
N ARG A 116 16.51 2.30 45.93
CA ARG A 116 17.40 1.14 45.72
C ARG A 116 16.71 -0.10 46.28
N GLY A 117 16.51 -1.11 45.44
CA GLY A 117 16.07 -2.44 45.84
C GLY A 117 15.30 -3.13 44.72
N ASN A 118 15.87 -4.22 44.20
CA ASN A 118 15.26 -5.20 43.26
C ASN A 118 15.23 -4.84 41.76
N VAL A 119 16.43 -4.81 41.16
CA VAL A 119 16.66 -4.83 39.70
C VAL A 119 15.97 -6.02 39.00
N ALA A 120 15.80 -7.15 39.70
CA ALA A 120 15.13 -8.34 39.16
C ALA A 120 13.63 -8.13 38.89
N ILE A 121 12.95 -7.31 39.70
CA ILE A 121 11.49 -7.08 39.56
C ILE A 121 11.23 -6.08 38.43
N VAL A 122 12.07 -5.05 38.29
CA VAL A 122 11.94 -4.06 37.20
C VAL A 122 12.23 -4.70 35.84
N ALA A 123 13.23 -5.58 35.76
CA ALA A 123 13.54 -6.30 34.51
C ALA A 123 12.40 -7.26 34.11
N ALA A 124 11.80 -7.98 35.06
CA ALA A 124 10.66 -8.84 34.79
C ALA A 124 9.44 -8.04 34.32
N LEU A 125 9.16 -6.90 34.95
CA LEU A 125 8.04 -6.03 34.57
C LEU A 125 8.24 -5.39 33.19
N ALA A 126 9.47 -4.98 32.87
CA ALA A 126 9.82 -4.48 31.54
C ALA A 126 9.69 -5.58 30.47
N LEU A 127 10.08 -6.81 30.77
CA LEU A 127 9.97 -7.93 29.82
C LEU A 127 8.51 -8.34 29.58
N VAL A 128 7.67 -8.31 30.63
CA VAL A 128 6.22 -8.53 30.52
C VAL A 128 5.56 -7.39 29.75
N LEU A 129 5.98 -6.14 29.97
CA LEU A 129 5.48 -4.99 29.21
C LEU A 129 5.89 -5.07 27.73
N VAL A 130 7.13 -5.46 27.43
CA VAL A 130 7.61 -5.64 26.05
C VAL A 130 6.89 -6.80 25.37
N THR A 131 6.71 -7.94 26.04
CA THR A 131 5.94 -9.07 25.47
C THR A 131 4.46 -8.72 25.32
N ALA A 132 3.86 -7.99 26.25
CA ALA A 132 2.50 -7.46 26.11
C ALA A 132 2.41 -6.46 24.95
N LEU A 133 3.39 -5.59 24.74
CA LEU A 133 3.44 -4.63 23.63
C LEU A 133 3.69 -5.29 22.28
N VAL A 134 4.49 -6.36 22.23
CA VAL A 134 4.69 -7.18 21.01
C VAL A 134 3.42 -7.96 20.69
N ALA A 135 2.79 -8.58 21.69
CA ALA A 135 1.50 -9.24 21.52
C ALA A 135 0.41 -8.24 21.09
N LEU A 136 0.40 -7.04 21.68
CA LEU A 136 -0.52 -5.96 21.31
C LEU A 136 -0.19 -5.41 19.92
N GLY A 137 1.07 -5.30 19.52
CA GLY A 137 1.49 -4.87 18.19
C GLY A 137 1.12 -5.88 17.10
N VAL A 138 1.21 -7.18 17.38
CA VAL A 138 0.76 -8.24 16.48
C VAL A 138 -0.78 -8.30 16.43
N HIS A 139 -1.45 -8.11 17.57
CA HIS A 139 -2.93 -8.15 17.68
C HIS A 139 -3.61 -6.87 17.18
N LEU A 140 -2.92 -5.73 17.19
CA LEU A 140 -3.38 -4.46 16.64
C LEU A 140 -2.92 -4.23 15.20
N GLY A 141 -1.80 -4.82 14.77
CA GLY A 141 -1.41 -4.85 13.35
C GLY A 141 -2.31 -5.75 12.49
N SER A 142 -3.09 -6.63 13.12
CA SER A 142 -4.06 -7.53 12.47
C SER A 142 -5.52 -7.15 12.73
N ARG A 143 -5.78 -6.09 13.50
CA ARG A 143 -7.12 -5.50 13.65
C ARG A 143 -7.14 -4.16 12.93
N PRO A 144 -8.16 -3.87 12.09
CA PRO A 144 -8.33 -2.53 11.54
C PRO A 144 -8.69 -1.59 12.70
N LEU A 145 -7.68 -1.03 13.36
CA LEU A 145 -7.85 0.11 14.24
C LEU A 145 -8.17 1.30 13.35
N LEU A 146 -9.30 1.92 13.66
CA LEU A 146 -9.97 3.01 12.95
C LEU A 146 -10.97 2.50 11.90
N LYS A 147 -12.19 2.18 12.37
CA LYS A 147 -13.39 2.68 11.68
C LYS A 147 -13.27 4.21 11.70
N PRO A 148 -13.15 4.88 10.56
CA PRO A 148 -13.39 6.30 10.52
C PRO A 148 -14.91 6.46 10.60
N ASP A 149 -15.44 6.87 11.75
CA ASP A 149 -16.79 7.45 11.85
C ASP A 149 -16.79 8.88 11.23
N GLY A 150 -16.21 9.00 10.05
CA GLY A 150 -16.25 10.19 9.22
C GLY A 150 -16.95 9.86 7.90
N PRO A 151 -17.53 10.85 7.21
CA PRO A 151 -18.30 10.66 5.97
C PRO A 151 -17.46 10.21 4.76
N HIS A 152 -16.24 9.72 4.97
CA HIS A 152 -15.48 8.99 3.96
C HIS A 152 -15.77 7.50 4.12
N VAL A 153 -17.01 7.19 3.72
CA VAL A 153 -17.59 5.87 3.55
C VAL A 153 -16.53 4.91 3.00
N ALA A 154 -16.28 3.80 3.71
CA ALA A 154 -15.87 2.58 3.04
C ALA A 154 -16.75 2.48 1.79
N HIS A 155 -16.16 2.45 0.59
CA HIS A 155 -16.92 2.62 -0.66
C HIS A 155 -18.09 1.63 -0.65
N GLY A 156 -19.27 2.12 -0.28
CA GLY A 156 -20.51 1.38 -0.20
C GLY A 156 -21.13 1.25 -1.58
N GLY A 157 -20.29 1.27 -2.60
CA GLY A 157 -20.69 1.10 -3.98
C GLY A 157 -21.35 -0.25 -4.13
N GLN A 158 -22.36 -0.28 -4.99
CA GLN A 158 -23.17 -1.47 -5.20
C GLN A 158 -22.27 -2.63 -5.60
N ALA A 159 -22.41 -3.76 -4.91
CA ALA A 159 -21.64 -4.96 -5.22
C ALA A 159 -21.80 -5.31 -6.71
N LEU A 160 -20.69 -5.61 -7.38
CA LEU A 160 -20.69 -6.07 -8.77
C LEU A 160 -21.35 -7.46 -8.84
N ARG A 161 -22.67 -7.47 -9.01
CA ARG A 161 -23.52 -8.68 -9.04
C ARG A 161 -23.59 -9.33 -10.42
N GLU A 162 -23.27 -8.58 -11.46
CA GLU A 162 -23.31 -9.07 -12.83
C GLU A 162 -21.91 -9.56 -13.27
N PRO A 163 -21.80 -10.75 -13.89
CA PRO A 163 -20.53 -11.25 -14.42
C PRO A 163 -19.86 -10.27 -15.41
N ALA A 164 -20.66 -9.52 -16.17
CA ALA A 164 -20.17 -8.48 -17.07
C ALA A 164 -19.43 -7.34 -16.31
N GLY A 165 -19.88 -7.01 -15.10
CA GLY A 165 -19.20 -6.05 -14.22
C GLY A 165 -17.84 -6.57 -13.75
N ALA A 166 -17.78 -7.81 -13.27
CA ALA A 166 -16.51 -8.45 -12.87
C ALA A 166 -15.53 -8.58 -14.05
N ARG A 167 -16.04 -8.88 -15.26
CA ARG A 167 -15.22 -8.93 -16.49
C ARG A 167 -14.52 -7.61 -16.80
N LYS A 168 -15.20 -6.46 -16.60
CA LYS A 168 -14.62 -5.13 -16.85
C LYS A 168 -13.40 -4.85 -15.98
N VAL A 169 -13.30 -5.48 -14.80
CA VAL A 169 -12.15 -5.34 -13.90
C VAL A 169 -10.91 -6.04 -14.44
N LEU A 170 -11.06 -7.14 -15.19
CA LEU A 170 -9.93 -7.86 -15.78
C LEU A 170 -9.16 -6.98 -16.78
N PRO A 171 -7.82 -7.12 -16.85
CA PRO A 171 -7.02 -6.45 -17.86
C PRO A 171 -7.19 -7.14 -19.22
N ASP A 172 -6.95 -6.39 -20.30
CA ASP A 172 -6.71 -6.96 -21.61
C ASP A 172 -5.19 -7.12 -21.84
N VAL A 173 -4.82 -7.75 -22.95
CA VAL A 173 -3.40 -7.96 -23.29
C VAL A 173 -2.63 -6.65 -23.50
N GLY A 174 -3.32 -5.58 -23.93
CA GLY A 174 -2.72 -4.26 -24.16
C GLY A 174 -2.40 -3.51 -22.87
N ALA A 175 -3.05 -3.86 -21.76
CA ALA A 175 -2.78 -3.31 -20.44
C ALA A 175 -1.59 -3.95 -19.72
N LEU A 176 -1.02 -5.04 -20.25
CA LEU A 176 0.13 -5.71 -19.66
C LEU A 176 1.45 -5.02 -20.06
N PRO A 177 2.48 -5.02 -19.19
CA PRO A 177 3.80 -4.51 -19.53
C PRO A 177 4.34 -5.19 -20.80
N PRO A 178 5.15 -4.47 -21.60
CA PRO A 178 5.72 -5.05 -22.80
C PRO A 178 6.50 -6.32 -22.46
N GLY A 179 6.16 -7.42 -23.13
CA GLY A 179 6.75 -8.74 -22.82
C GLY A 179 6.24 -9.88 -23.70
N GLY A 180 5.53 -9.57 -24.80
CA GLY A 180 4.97 -10.60 -25.67
C GLY A 180 3.84 -11.42 -25.04
N TRP A 181 3.12 -10.86 -24.06
CA TRP A 181 1.98 -11.51 -23.42
C TRP A 181 0.92 -11.89 -24.45
N GLN A 182 0.35 -13.07 -24.28
CA GLN A 182 -0.78 -13.58 -25.05
C GLN A 182 -1.81 -14.15 -24.09
N VAL A 183 -3.09 -14.10 -24.47
CA VAL A 183 -4.14 -14.76 -23.72
C VAL A 183 -3.94 -16.27 -23.85
N GLU A 184 -3.76 -16.94 -22.72
CA GLU A 184 -3.70 -18.40 -22.65
C GLU A 184 -5.07 -19.01 -22.39
N SER A 185 -5.84 -18.41 -21.47
CA SER A 185 -7.21 -18.81 -21.16
C SER A 185 -8.06 -17.64 -20.66
N GLY A 186 -9.38 -17.76 -20.79
CA GLY A 186 -10.36 -16.74 -20.41
C GLY A 186 -10.53 -15.60 -21.44
N PRO A 187 -11.23 -14.51 -21.09
CA PRO A 187 -11.83 -14.26 -19.77
C PRO A 187 -13.01 -15.18 -19.49
N ASP A 188 -12.94 -15.93 -18.39
CA ASP A 188 -14.02 -16.77 -17.90
C ASP A 188 -14.74 -16.04 -16.77
N THR A 189 -16.08 -15.99 -16.84
CA THR A 189 -16.89 -15.29 -15.83
C THR A 189 -18.12 -16.12 -15.46
N GLY A 190 -18.57 -16.01 -14.21
CA GLY A 190 -19.77 -16.70 -13.77
C GLY A 190 -20.30 -16.22 -12.43
N THR A 191 -21.36 -16.88 -11.96
CA THR A 191 -21.97 -16.70 -10.64
C THR A 191 -21.76 -17.96 -9.81
N SER A 192 -21.67 -17.81 -8.48
CA SER A 192 -21.48 -18.95 -7.56
C SER A 192 -22.71 -19.83 -7.37
N GLY A 193 -23.91 -19.29 -7.62
CA GLY A 193 -25.17 -19.98 -7.38
C GLY A 193 -25.48 -21.12 -8.36
N ALA A 194 -24.78 -21.20 -9.50
CA ALA A 194 -25.08 -22.17 -10.55
C ALA A 194 -24.44 -23.57 -10.35
N GLY A 195 -23.68 -23.78 -9.27
CA GLY A 195 -22.91 -25.02 -9.07
C GLY A 195 -21.66 -25.14 -9.95
N ASP A 196 -21.48 -24.20 -10.87
CA ASP A 196 -20.39 -24.17 -11.86
C ASP A 196 -19.24 -23.23 -11.50
N ALA A 197 -19.30 -22.50 -10.37
CA ALA A 197 -18.16 -21.70 -9.94
C ALA A 197 -17.04 -22.64 -9.46
N PRO A 198 -15.92 -22.75 -10.20
CA PRO A 198 -14.80 -23.51 -9.72
C PRO A 198 -14.36 -22.86 -8.41
N CYS A 199 -13.94 -23.64 -7.41
CA CYS A 199 -13.22 -23.03 -6.30
C CYS A 199 -11.87 -22.56 -6.84
N LEU A 200 -11.84 -21.32 -7.37
CA LEU A 200 -10.72 -20.73 -8.09
C LEU A 200 -9.46 -20.62 -7.22
N LEU A 201 -9.64 -20.68 -5.90
CA LEU A 201 -8.59 -20.69 -4.90
C LEU A 201 -8.60 -22.06 -4.22
N THR A 202 -7.89 -23.01 -4.83
CA THR A 202 -7.74 -24.37 -4.31
C THR A 202 -7.22 -24.34 -2.88
N GLY A 203 -7.92 -25.01 -1.96
CA GLY A 203 -7.55 -25.07 -0.54
C GLY A 203 -8.30 -24.10 0.36
N LEU A 204 -9.13 -23.21 -0.19
CA LEU A 204 -10.10 -22.49 0.64
C LEU A 204 -11.16 -23.45 1.21
N PRO A 205 -11.65 -23.22 2.43
CA PRO A 205 -12.81 -23.94 2.94
C PRO A 205 -14.01 -23.73 1.99
N ALA A 206 -14.82 -24.77 1.82
CA ALA A 206 -15.97 -24.77 0.89
C ALA A 206 -16.91 -23.56 1.10
N THR A 207 -17.03 -23.09 2.34
CA THR A 207 -17.82 -21.91 2.71
C THR A 207 -17.33 -20.61 2.05
N LEU A 208 -16.04 -20.49 1.76
CA LEU A 208 -15.47 -19.35 1.03
C LEU A 208 -15.50 -19.55 -0.48
N CYS A 209 -15.61 -20.78 -0.98
CA CYS A 209 -15.79 -21.06 -2.41
C CYS A 209 -17.20 -20.67 -2.90
N SER A 210 -18.22 -20.77 -2.05
CA SER A 210 -19.61 -20.40 -2.39
C SER A 210 -19.98 -18.94 -2.05
N ALA A 211 -19.09 -18.22 -1.35
CA ALA A 211 -19.35 -16.86 -0.88
C ALA A 211 -19.32 -15.76 -1.96
N PRO A 212 -18.48 -15.81 -3.02
CA PRO A 212 -18.48 -14.79 -4.04
C PRO A 212 -19.83 -14.73 -4.76
N LEU A 213 -20.36 -13.56 -5.08
CA LEU A 213 -21.55 -13.41 -5.93
C LEU A 213 -21.22 -13.70 -7.39
N THR A 214 -20.10 -13.13 -7.86
CA THR A 214 -19.57 -13.36 -9.20
C THR A 214 -18.07 -13.55 -9.18
N TYR A 215 -17.55 -14.14 -10.25
CA TYR A 215 -16.13 -14.22 -10.50
C TYR A 215 -15.80 -13.86 -11.94
N ALA A 216 -14.56 -13.44 -12.15
CA ALA A 216 -13.94 -13.34 -13.45
C ALA A 216 -12.47 -13.77 -13.36
N THR A 217 -11.97 -14.55 -14.31
CA THR A 217 -10.55 -14.93 -14.39
C THR A 217 -10.02 -14.87 -15.82
N VAL A 218 -8.75 -14.50 -15.98
CA VAL A 218 -8.03 -14.56 -17.25
C VAL A 218 -6.57 -14.95 -16.96
N THR A 219 -6.00 -15.78 -17.82
CA THR A 219 -4.58 -16.17 -17.73
C THR A 219 -3.87 -15.70 -18.98
N PHE A 220 -2.73 -15.03 -18.79
CA PHE A 220 -1.83 -14.65 -19.86
C PHE A 220 -0.52 -15.39 -19.73
N ARG A 221 0.10 -15.64 -20.87
CA ARG A 221 1.39 -16.30 -21.00
C ARG A 221 2.36 -15.38 -21.74
N ALA A 222 3.55 -15.15 -21.19
CA ALA A 222 4.65 -14.45 -21.87
C ALA A 222 5.65 -15.43 -22.51
N SER A 223 5.82 -16.61 -21.91
CA SER A 223 6.67 -17.69 -22.41
C SER A 223 6.12 -19.05 -21.99
N PRO A 224 6.59 -20.19 -22.52
CA PRO A 224 6.10 -21.51 -22.11
C PRO A 224 6.22 -21.82 -20.62
N ALA A 225 7.04 -21.05 -19.89
CA ALA A 225 7.26 -21.22 -18.48
C ALA A 225 6.75 -20.04 -17.64
N GLN A 226 6.32 -18.92 -18.24
CA GLN A 226 5.90 -17.71 -17.52
C GLN A 226 4.45 -17.33 -17.82
N HIS A 227 3.65 -17.25 -16.75
CA HIS A 227 2.21 -17.07 -16.79
C HIS A 227 1.78 -16.11 -15.68
N VAL A 228 0.80 -15.26 -15.97
CA VAL A 228 0.12 -14.45 -14.96
C VAL A 228 -1.37 -14.71 -15.02
N GLN A 229 -1.96 -15.06 -13.89
CA GLN A 229 -3.39 -15.23 -13.73
C GLN A 229 -3.95 -14.06 -12.95
N PHE A 230 -5.03 -13.48 -13.46
CA PHE A 230 -5.83 -12.47 -12.79
C PHE A 230 -7.17 -13.09 -12.42
N THR A 231 -7.58 -12.90 -11.17
CA THR A 231 -8.86 -13.37 -10.65
C THR A 231 -9.54 -12.26 -9.86
N VAL A 232 -10.81 -12.04 -10.16
CA VAL A 232 -11.68 -11.07 -9.50
C VAL A 232 -12.83 -11.84 -8.87
N LEU A 233 -13.05 -11.62 -7.59
CA LEU A 233 -14.16 -12.19 -6.81
C LEU A 233 -14.95 -11.04 -6.19
N THR A 234 -16.26 -11.02 -6.42
CA THR A 234 -17.13 -9.98 -5.86
C THR A 234 -17.98 -10.60 -4.76
N PHE A 235 -18.25 -9.86 -3.69
CA PHE A 235 -19.00 -10.31 -2.52
C PHE A 235 -20.16 -9.34 -2.25
N ASP A 236 -21.10 -9.76 -1.41
CA ASP A 236 -22.24 -8.95 -1.00
C ASP A 236 -21.87 -7.72 -0.17
N SER A 237 -20.70 -7.73 0.46
CA SER A 237 -20.27 -6.76 1.47
C SER A 237 -18.75 -6.69 1.56
N ALA A 238 -18.25 -5.54 2.00
CA ALA A 238 -16.83 -5.34 2.29
C ALA A 238 -16.35 -6.24 3.43
N GLU A 239 -17.22 -6.56 4.40
CA GLU A 239 -16.93 -7.43 5.52
C GLU A 239 -16.71 -8.88 5.08
N ILE A 240 -17.53 -9.40 4.15
CA ILE A 240 -17.33 -10.74 3.60
C ILE A 240 -16.07 -10.79 2.75
N ALA A 241 -15.84 -9.78 1.91
CA ALA A 241 -14.60 -9.66 1.13
C ALA A 241 -13.36 -9.60 2.04
N GLY A 242 -13.44 -8.92 3.19
CA GLY A 242 -12.37 -8.86 4.19
C GLY A 242 -12.08 -10.23 4.82
N ARG A 243 -13.10 -11.03 5.13
CA ARG A 243 -12.90 -12.41 5.62
C ARG A 243 -12.28 -13.30 4.55
N ALA A 244 -12.72 -13.18 3.30
CA ALA A 244 -12.14 -13.90 2.18
C ALA A 244 -10.67 -13.50 1.94
N PHE A 245 -10.34 -12.21 2.07
CA PHE A 245 -8.95 -11.71 2.00
C PHE A 245 -8.07 -12.39 3.05
N THR A 246 -8.46 -12.35 4.33
CA THR A 246 -7.68 -12.95 5.42
C THR A 246 -7.55 -14.47 5.25
N GLY A 247 -8.65 -15.17 4.97
CA GLY A 247 -8.62 -16.62 4.76
C GLY A 247 -7.74 -17.04 3.58
N THR A 248 -7.74 -16.26 2.49
CA THR A 248 -6.85 -16.51 1.34
C THR A 248 -5.40 -16.21 1.68
N LEU A 249 -5.13 -15.13 2.44
CA LEU A 249 -3.79 -14.79 2.87
C LEU A 249 -3.18 -15.85 3.81
N ASP A 250 -3.98 -16.37 4.73
CA ASP A 250 -3.59 -17.47 5.63
C ASP A 250 -3.29 -18.75 4.84
N LEU A 251 -4.13 -19.08 3.85
CA LEU A 251 -3.89 -20.20 2.95
C LEU A 251 -2.58 -20.04 2.17
N LEU A 252 -2.33 -18.86 1.59
CA LEU A 252 -1.06 -18.58 0.90
C LEU A 252 0.13 -18.66 1.86
N GLY A 253 -0.04 -18.31 3.13
CA GLY A 253 0.98 -18.42 4.17
C GLY A 253 1.22 -19.83 4.69
N SER A 254 0.32 -20.78 4.44
CA SER A 254 0.42 -22.15 4.95
C SER A 254 1.44 -23.02 4.20
N ALA A 255 1.89 -22.60 3.02
CA ALA A 255 2.90 -23.34 2.26
C ALA A 255 4.27 -23.26 2.95
N PRO A 256 5.06 -24.36 3.00
CA PRO A 256 6.36 -24.39 3.71
C PRO A 256 7.38 -23.36 3.23
N ALA A 257 7.27 -22.94 1.96
CA ALA A 257 8.14 -21.95 1.33
C ALA A 257 7.50 -20.55 1.22
N ALA A 258 6.36 -20.32 1.88
CA ALA A 258 5.64 -19.05 1.83
C ALA A 258 6.43 -17.95 2.54
N THR A 259 6.79 -16.90 1.81
CA THR A 259 7.48 -15.73 2.37
C THR A 259 6.69 -14.45 2.09
N PRO A 260 6.55 -13.53 3.08
CA PRO A 260 5.96 -12.22 2.84
C PRO A 260 6.74 -11.45 1.76
N VAL A 261 6.01 -10.84 0.83
CA VAL A 261 6.59 -9.93 -0.16
C VAL A 261 6.11 -8.52 0.12
N PRO A 262 7.01 -7.51 0.20
CA PRO A 262 6.62 -6.13 0.34
C PRO A 262 5.72 -5.70 -0.82
N LEU A 263 4.53 -5.22 -0.49
CA LEU A 263 3.58 -4.67 -1.45
C LEU A 263 3.18 -3.28 -0.91
N PRO A 264 3.21 -2.22 -1.74
CA PRO A 264 2.71 -0.92 -1.31
C PRO A 264 1.22 -1.03 -0.95
N PRO A 265 0.69 -0.13 -0.11
CA PRO A 265 -0.74 -0.11 0.19
C PRO A 265 -1.52 0.17 -1.11
N ILE A 266 -2.35 -0.79 -1.51
CA ILE A 266 -3.23 -0.71 -2.69
C ILE A 266 -4.64 -1.10 -2.22
N GLY A 267 -5.66 -0.36 -2.66
CA GLY A 267 -7.04 -0.63 -2.22
C GLY A 267 -7.24 -0.36 -0.74
N ASP A 268 -8.16 -1.12 -0.13
CA ASP A 268 -8.45 -1.07 1.32
C ASP A 268 -7.52 -2.00 2.11
N GLN A 269 -7.13 -3.13 1.50
CA GLN A 269 -6.19 -4.10 2.06
C GLN A 269 -5.35 -4.68 0.93
N SER A 270 -4.06 -4.87 1.16
CA SER A 270 -3.16 -5.48 0.18
C SER A 270 -2.07 -6.30 0.85
N ALA A 271 -1.78 -7.48 0.32
CA ALA A 271 -0.70 -8.34 0.80
C ALA A 271 -0.15 -9.20 -0.35
N ALA A 272 1.11 -9.62 -0.24
CA ALA A 272 1.71 -10.53 -1.19
C ALA A 272 2.52 -11.63 -0.50
N ARG A 273 2.57 -12.80 -1.13
CA ARG A 273 3.31 -13.99 -0.69
C ARG A 273 4.05 -14.62 -1.87
N ALA A 274 5.29 -15.01 -1.67
CA ALA A 274 6.05 -15.84 -2.60
C ALA A 274 6.06 -17.28 -2.10
N ASN A 275 5.73 -18.25 -2.97
CA ASN A 275 5.56 -19.66 -2.63
C ASN A 275 6.64 -20.53 -3.29
N GLY A 276 7.91 -20.18 -3.08
CA GLY A 276 9.06 -20.88 -3.66
C GLY A 276 8.94 -21.00 -5.20
N PRO A 277 9.07 -22.20 -5.80
CA PRO A 277 8.95 -22.39 -7.25
C PRO A 277 7.52 -22.19 -7.77
N GLY A 278 6.53 -22.09 -6.88
CA GLY A 278 5.11 -21.90 -7.23
C GLY A 278 4.74 -20.48 -7.66
N GLY A 279 5.69 -19.55 -7.64
CA GLY A 279 5.52 -18.16 -8.06
C GLY A 279 5.20 -17.20 -6.91
N VAL A 280 4.67 -16.03 -7.25
CA VAL A 280 4.28 -14.99 -6.30
C VAL A 280 2.82 -14.62 -6.52
N ALA A 281 2.09 -14.44 -5.42
CA ALA A 281 0.71 -14.00 -5.45
C ALA A 281 0.53 -12.69 -4.69
N ALA A 282 -0.29 -11.80 -5.24
CA ALA A 282 -0.78 -10.60 -4.58
C ALA A 282 -2.31 -10.70 -4.39
N LEU A 283 -2.75 -10.26 -3.22
CA LEU A 283 -4.14 -10.06 -2.86
C LEU A 283 -4.38 -8.57 -2.64
N VAL A 284 -5.46 -8.06 -3.20
CA VAL A 284 -5.94 -6.69 -2.98
C VAL A 284 -7.44 -6.71 -2.75
N ARG A 285 -7.93 -6.02 -1.72
CA ARG A 285 -9.36 -5.79 -1.50
C ARG A 285 -9.74 -4.35 -1.86
N VAL A 286 -10.83 -4.18 -2.59
CA VAL A 286 -11.45 -2.88 -2.89
C VAL A 286 -12.96 -3.00 -2.64
N GLY A 287 -13.45 -2.40 -1.55
CA GLY A 287 -14.84 -2.55 -1.12
C GLY A 287 -15.22 -4.02 -0.93
N GLY A 288 -16.32 -4.44 -1.57
CA GLY A 288 -16.78 -5.82 -1.65
C GLY A 288 -16.07 -6.70 -2.69
N THR A 289 -14.95 -6.26 -3.28
CA THR A 289 -14.22 -7.01 -4.32
C THR A 289 -12.85 -7.47 -3.82
N LEU A 290 -12.53 -8.75 -4.02
CA LEU A 290 -11.20 -9.33 -3.83
C LEU A 290 -10.54 -9.57 -5.19
N LEU A 291 -9.32 -9.06 -5.32
CA LEU A 291 -8.48 -9.15 -6.50
C LEU A 291 -7.30 -10.04 -6.16
N TYR A 292 -7.05 -11.04 -6.99
CA TYR A 292 -5.98 -12.00 -6.84
C TYR A 292 -5.14 -12.02 -8.12
N VAL A 293 -3.86 -11.76 -7.98
CA VAL A 293 -2.89 -11.82 -9.07
C VAL A 293 -1.88 -12.91 -8.71
N ARG A 294 -1.69 -13.88 -9.61
CA ARG A 294 -0.66 -14.91 -9.46
C ARG A 294 0.29 -14.86 -10.63
N ASP A 295 1.54 -14.52 -10.38
CA ASP A 295 2.63 -14.60 -11.35
C ASP A 295 3.41 -15.89 -11.09
N SER A 296 3.61 -16.71 -12.12
CA SER A 296 4.26 -18.03 -12.03
C SER A 296 5.28 -18.18 -13.16
N GLY A 297 6.42 -18.78 -12.86
CA GLY A 297 7.46 -19.06 -13.86
C GLY A 297 8.84 -18.47 -13.58
N PRO A 298 9.80 -18.65 -14.51
CA PRO A 298 11.08 -17.97 -14.48
C PRO A 298 10.85 -16.46 -14.49
N GLY A 299 11.34 -15.76 -13.47
CA GLY A 299 11.11 -14.31 -13.29
C GLY A 299 9.97 -13.95 -12.35
N ALA A 300 9.08 -14.90 -12.01
CA ALA A 300 8.12 -14.74 -10.92
C ALA A 300 8.87 -14.83 -9.58
N SER A 301 9.46 -13.73 -9.16
CA SER A 301 10.18 -13.62 -7.88
C SER A 301 9.56 -12.52 -7.03
N ALA A 302 9.75 -12.61 -5.72
CA ALA A 302 9.34 -11.58 -4.77
C ALA A 302 9.91 -10.18 -5.11
N ALA A 303 11.02 -10.14 -5.86
CA ALA A 303 11.69 -8.93 -6.31
C ALA A 303 11.22 -8.44 -7.69
N ALA A 304 10.30 -9.16 -8.35
CA ALA A 304 9.83 -8.80 -9.68
C ALA A 304 9.00 -7.51 -9.64
N PRO A 305 9.39 -6.45 -10.37
CA PRO A 305 8.70 -5.15 -10.33
C PRO A 305 7.28 -5.20 -10.91
N ALA A 306 6.90 -6.29 -11.58
CA ALA A 306 5.63 -6.42 -12.26
C ALA A 306 4.44 -6.65 -11.32
N LEU A 307 4.61 -7.37 -10.20
CA LEU A 307 3.50 -7.73 -9.33
C LEU A 307 2.78 -6.51 -8.71
N PRO A 308 3.49 -5.49 -8.16
CA PRO A 308 2.84 -4.27 -7.69
C PRO A 308 2.12 -3.51 -8.81
N VAL A 309 2.64 -3.54 -10.04
CA VAL A 309 2.02 -2.90 -11.22
C VAL A 309 0.72 -3.60 -11.57
N PHE A 310 0.72 -4.93 -11.64
CA PHE A 310 -0.47 -5.74 -11.89
C PHE A 310 -1.54 -5.56 -10.82
N ALA A 311 -1.14 -5.57 -9.55
CA ALA A 311 -2.06 -5.38 -8.43
C ALA A 311 -2.71 -3.98 -8.46
N ARG A 312 -1.93 -2.94 -8.78
CA ARG A 312 -2.45 -1.57 -8.91
C ARG A 312 -3.40 -1.43 -10.10
N LEU A 313 -3.04 -1.99 -11.25
CA LEU A 313 -3.87 -2.01 -12.45
C LEU A 313 -5.26 -2.60 -12.16
N LEU A 314 -5.32 -3.77 -11.52
CA LEU A 314 -6.60 -4.37 -11.14
C LEU A 314 -7.39 -3.50 -10.15
N ALA A 315 -6.71 -2.92 -9.15
CA ALA A 315 -7.38 -2.11 -8.14
C ALA A 315 -8.00 -0.83 -8.72
N GLU A 316 -7.30 -0.17 -9.65
CA GLU A 316 -7.82 1.00 -10.36
C GLU A 316 -9.04 0.64 -11.21
N ARG A 317 -8.99 -0.47 -11.95
CA ARG A 317 -10.13 -0.95 -12.74
C ARG A 317 -11.31 -1.37 -11.86
N ALA A 318 -11.05 -1.98 -10.70
CA ALA A 318 -12.09 -2.33 -9.74
C ALA A 318 -12.80 -1.09 -9.19
N ARG A 319 -12.05 -0.03 -8.84
CA ARG A 319 -12.63 1.26 -8.43
C ARG A 319 -13.49 1.86 -9.53
N LEU A 320 -12.96 1.97 -10.75
CA LEU A 320 -13.73 2.49 -11.89
C LEU A 320 -15.01 1.69 -12.17
N ALA A 321 -14.98 0.37 -12.00
CA ALA A 321 -16.15 -0.48 -12.19
C ALA A 321 -17.20 -0.27 -11.08
N LEU A 322 -16.77 -0.10 -9.83
CA LEU A 322 -17.65 0.19 -8.69
C LEU A 322 -18.26 1.59 -8.81
N ASP A 323 -17.44 2.60 -9.09
CA ASP A 323 -17.91 3.99 -9.26
C ASP A 323 -18.87 4.13 -10.44
N GLY A 324 -18.65 3.37 -11.52
CA GLY A 324 -19.53 3.33 -12.68
C GLY A 324 -20.88 2.66 -12.41
N ALA A 325 -20.93 1.66 -11.51
CA ALA A 325 -22.17 0.99 -11.12
C ALA A 325 -23.10 1.93 -10.32
N ASP A 326 -22.53 2.82 -9.51
CA ASP A 326 -23.30 3.79 -8.73
C ASP A 326 -23.98 4.87 -9.60
N SER A 327 -23.51 5.07 -10.84
CA SER A 327 -24.02 6.10 -11.76
C SER A 327 -25.25 5.69 -12.59
N SER A 328 -25.54 4.39 -12.71
CA SER A 328 -26.62 3.89 -13.57
C SER A 328 -28.03 4.00 -12.98
N ASP A 329 -28.16 4.21 -11.67
CA ASP A 329 -29.46 4.31 -10.98
C ASP A 329 -30.08 5.72 -11.01
N GLY A 330 -29.41 6.71 -11.62
CA GLY A 330 -29.88 8.11 -11.69
C GLY A 330 -30.65 8.50 -12.95
N ALA A 331 -30.74 7.63 -13.97
CA ALA A 331 -31.39 7.95 -15.23
C ALA A 331 -32.74 7.26 -15.37
N THR A 332 -33.75 7.78 -14.66
CA THR A 332 -35.16 7.52 -15.03
C THR A 332 -35.41 8.20 -16.37
N PRO A 333 -35.72 7.48 -17.46
CA PRO A 333 -36.15 8.12 -18.69
C PRO A 333 -37.53 8.77 -18.45
N ALA A 334 -37.62 10.06 -18.78
CA ALA A 334 -38.89 10.80 -18.86
C ALA A 334 -39.69 10.40 -20.11
#